data_AF-A0A8T6U0L6-F1
#
_entry.id   AF-A0A8T6U0L6-F1
#
_cell.length_a   1.000
_cell.length_b   1.000
_cell.length_c   1.000
_cell.angle_alpha   90.00
_cell.angle_beta   90.00
_cell.angle_gamma   90.00
#
_symmetry.space_group_name_H-M   'P 1'
#
loop_
_entity.id
_entity.type
_entity.pdbx_description
1 polymer ?
#
loop_
_entity_poly.entity_id
_entity_poly.type
_entity_poly.pdbx_seq_one_letter_code
_entity_poly.pdbx_strand_id
1 'polypeptide(L)'
;MEIELNICRKLAHSFHKTTGLNFDDLFQEACCAYLQAVKNPQYDPRKMAKTSYAYMKVKQHLILYLNQEKRHHPVLGEWVEEKFLIDSLSYSPEKYAIFGSLIKSLSKEALTVLNMVFESPHEFLEINSLHRQQAVRSRLIQTQGWSEKKAYEILHELRKVKRELQK
;
A
#
# COMPACT_ATOMS: atom_id res chain seq x y z
N MET A 1 -16.49 -1.49 27.15
CA MET A 1 -15.04 -1.22 27.24
C MET A 1 -14.17 -2.25 26.51
N GLU A 2 -14.33 -3.56 26.75
CA GLU A 2 -13.44 -4.58 26.14
C GLU A 2 -13.49 -4.66 24.61
N ILE A 3 -14.68 -4.60 24.00
CA ILE A 3 -14.84 -4.63 22.53
C ILE A 3 -14.20 -3.39 21.87
N GLU A 4 -14.15 -2.28 22.60
CA GLU A 4 -13.75 -0.96 22.12
C GLU A 4 -12.22 -0.79 22.18
N LEU A 5 -11.60 -1.33 23.23
CA LEU A 5 -10.14 -1.49 23.34
C LEU A 5 -9.58 -2.43 22.28
N ASN A 6 -10.35 -3.45 21.86
CA ASN A 6 -9.91 -4.36 20.81
C ASN A 6 -9.77 -3.69 19.45
N ILE A 7 -10.56 -2.67 19.12
CA ILE A 7 -10.39 -1.88 17.89
C ILE A 7 -9.07 -1.13 17.92
N CYS A 8 -8.80 -0.42 19.02
CA CYS A 8 -7.57 0.32 19.21
C CYS A 8 -6.35 -0.60 19.16
N ARG A 9 -6.42 -1.75 19.84
CA ARG A 9 -5.35 -2.75 19.89
C ARG A 9 -5.06 -3.35 18.52
N LYS A 10 -6.11 -3.70 17.75
CA LYS A 10 -5.96 -4.24 16.39
C LYS A 10 -5.32 -3.22 15.44
N LEU A 11 -5.77 -1.96 15.48
CA LEU A 11 -5.21 -0.89 14.66
C LEU A 11 -3.76 -0.58 15.06
N ALA A 12 -3.49 -0.37 16.34
CA ALA A 12 -2.14 -0.12 16.85
C ALA A 12 -1.19 -1.28 16.48
N HIS A 13 -1.62 -2.53 16.61
CA HIS A 13 -0.81 -3.68 16.23
C HIS A 13 -0.55 -3.74 14.73
N SER A 14 -1.56 -3.44 13.90
CA SER A 14 -1.39 -3.35 12.45
C SER A 14 -0.41 -2.24 12.05
N PHE A 15 -0.49 -1.08 12.70
CA PHE A 15 0.44 0.02 12.46
C PHE A 15 1.83 -0.32 12.98
N HIS A 16 1.97 -0.84 14.20
CA HIS A 16 3.26 -1.28 14.75
C HIS A 16 3.96 -2.27 13.83
N LYS A 17 3.24 -3.29 13.35
CA LYS A 17 3.77 -4.27 12.41
C LYS A 17 4.28 -3.63 11.12
N THR A 18 3.58 -2.63 10.60
CA THR A 18 3.91 -2.02 9.30
C THR A 18 4.90 -0.86 9.40
N THR A 19 4.93 -0.13 10.51
CA THR A 19 5.72 1.09 10.67
C THR A 19 6.94 0.90 11.56
N GLY A 20 6.95 -0.13 12.41
CA GLY A 20 7.99 -0.34 13.41
C GLY A 20 7.94 0.64 14.60
N LEU A 21 6.99 1.59 14.61
CA LEU A 21 6.79 2.51 15.73
C LEU A 21 6.36 1.73 16.98
N ASN A 22 6.70 2.23 18.16
CA ASN A 22 6.38 1.57 19.43
C ASN A 22 4.88 1.26 19.53
N PHE A 23 4.55 0.01 19.89
CA PHE A 23 3.17 -0.43 19.99
C PHE A 23 2.37 0.32 21.07
N ASP A 24 2.98 0.58 22.23
CA ASP A 24 2.30 1.23 23.34
C ASP A 24 1.97 2.68 23.01
N ASP A 25 2.87 3.39 22.33
CA ASP A 25 2.63 4.76 21.84
C ASP A 25 1.48 4.78 20.83
N LEU A 26 1.51 3.89 19.84
CA LEU A 26 0.43 3.74 18.86
C LEU A 26 -0.90 3.35 19.52
N PHE A 27 -0.87 2.53 20.56
CA PHE A 27 -2.07 2.10 21.27
C PHE A 27 -2.67 3.24 22.10
N GLN A 28 -1.83 4.05 22.75
CA GLN A 28 -2.28 5.25 23.47
C GLN A 28 -2.88 6.28 22.52
N GLU A 29 -2.23 6.54 21.39
CA GLU A 29 -2.76 7.43 20.34
C GLU A 29 -4.08 6.91 19.77
N ALA A 30 -4.18 5.60 19.52
CA ALA A 30 -5.41 4.97 19.05
C ALA A 30 -6.55 5.13 20.07
N CYS A 31 -6.27 4.94 21.35
CA CYS A 31 -7.24 5.13 22.43
C CYS A 31 -7.69 6.60 22.53
N CYS A 32 -6.77 7.56 22.41
CA CYS A 32 -7.08 8.98 22.42
C CYS A 32 -8.02 9.35 21.25
N ALA A 33 -7.67 8.93 20.04
CA ALA A 33 -8.49 9.15 18.85
C ALA A 33 -9.88 8.50 18.95
N TYR A 34 -9.97 7.31 19.56
CA TYR A 34 -11.24 6.64 19.79
C TYR A 34 -12.15 7.45 20.70
N LEU A 35 -11.60 7.95 21.82
CA LEU A 35 -12.35 8.81 22.76
C LEU A 35 -12.85 10.08 22.09
N GLN A 36 -12.03 10.71 21.25
CA GLN A 36 -12.43 11.88 20.47
C GLN A 36 -13.54 11.56 19.46
N ALA A 37 -13.44 10.42 18.76
CA ALA A 37 -14.44 9.98 17.80
C ALA A 37 -15.79 9.70 18.46
N VAL A 38 -15.80 9.04 19.62
CA VAL A 38 -17.03 8.71 20.35
C VAL A 38 -17.70 9.94 20.94
N LYS A 39 -16.93 10.97 21.31
CA LYS A 39 -17.44 12.24 21.83
C LYS A 39 -17.76 13.25 20.73
N ASN A 40 -17.57 12.92 19.45
CA ASN A 40 -17.74 13.88 18.37
C ASN A 40 -19.24 14.19 18.16
N PRO A 41 -19.69 15.45 18.34
CA PRO A 41 -21.09 15.83 18.16
C PRO A 41 -21.56 15.76 16.70
N GLN A 42 -20.64 15.64 15.74
CA GLN A 42 -20.95 15.52 14.31
C GLN A 42 -21.23 14.08 13.87
N TYR A 43 -21.16 13.10 14.78
CA TYR A 43 -21.48 11.71 14.45
C TYR A 43 -22.97 11.55 14.14
N ASP A 44 -23.28 11.05 12.94
CA ASP A 44 -24.64 10.74 12.50
C ASP A 44 -24.84 9.22 12.42
N PRO A 45 -25.66 8.61 13.31
CA PRO A 45 -25.90 7.18 13.32
C PRO A 45 -26.68 6.67 12.11
N ARG A 46 -27.34 7.55 11.34
CA ARG A 46 -28.07 7.16 10.13
C ARG A 46 -27.13 6.90 8.95
N LYS A 47 -25.92 7.47 8.97
CA LYS A 47 -24.94 7.32 7.89
C LYS A 47 -23.97 6.17 8.12
N MET A 48 -23.65 5.86 9.36
CA MET A 48 -22.61 4.87 9.68
C MET A 48 -22.76 4.30 11.09
N ALA A 49 -22.49 3.00 11.26
CA ALA A 49 -22.38 2.39 12.58
C ALA A 49 -21.25 3.04 13.40
N LYS A 50 -21.47 3.19 14.71
CA LYS A 50 -20.55 3.89 15.63
C LYS A 50 -19.16 3.25 15.64
N THR A 51 -19.11 1.92 15.58
CA THR A 51 -17.86 1.14 15.52
C THR A 51 -17.08 1.42 14.23
N SER A 52 -17.75 1.44 13.08
CA SER A 52 -17.15 1.77 11.79
C SER A 52 -16.65 3.22 11.75
N TYR A 53 -17.43 4.15 12.32
CA TYR A 53 -17.05 5.56 12.42
C TYR A 53 -15.80 5.74 13.29
N ALA A 54 -15.80 5.14 14.48
CA ALA A 54 -14.66 5.19 15.38
C ALA A 54 -13.42 4.53 14.76
N TYR A 55 -13.56 3.36 14.12
CA TYR A 55 -12.48 2.70 13.40
C TYR A 55 -11.87 3.61 12.32
N MET A 56 -12.71 4.22 11.49
CA MET A 56 -12.27 5.15 10.44
C MET A 56 -11.51 6.34 11.03
N LYS A 57 -12.03 6.96 12.10
CA LYS A 57 -11.39 8.11 12.74
C LYS A 57 -10.07 7.75 13.41
N VAL A 58 -10.01 6.63 14.12
CA VAL A 58 -8.77 6.12 14.73
C VAL A 58 -7.72 5.84 13.67
N LYS A 59 -8.09 5.15 12.58
CA LYS A 59 -7.17 4.88 11.47
C LYS A 59 -6.65 6.17 10.84
N GLN A 60 -7.53 7.15 10.60
CA GLN A 60 -7.13 8.44 10.04
C GLN A 60 -6.16 9.18 10.96
N HIS A 61 -6.43 9.18 12.28
CA HIS A 61 -5.54 9.78 13.28
C HIS A 61 -4.16 9.14 13.27
N LEU A 62 -4.08 7.80 13.29
CA LEU A 62 -2.79 7.10 13.25
C LEU A 62 -1.99 7.36 11.97
N ILE A 63 -2.66 7.56 10.83
CA ILE A 63 -1.98 7.98 9.58
C ILE A 63 -1.39 9.39 9.73
N LEU A 64 -2.14 10.31 10.33
CA LEU A 64 -1.65 11.67 10.57
C LEU A 64 -0.48 11.67 11.56
N TYR A 65 -0.60 10.91 12.64
CA TYR A 65 0.46 10.72 13.62
C TYR A 65 1.73 10.17 12.95
N LEU A 66 1.61 9.10 12.15
CA LEU A 66 2.73 8.57 11.38
C LEU A 66 3.36 9.62 10.46
N ASN A 67 2.55 10.43 9.77
CA ASN A 67 3.07 11.47 8.89
C ASN A 67 3.80 12.58 9.66
N GLN A 68 3.42 12.84 10.90
CA GLN A 68 4.13 13.75 11.80
C GLN A 68 5.46 13.12 12.25
N GLU A 69 5.43 11.87 12.72
CA GLU A 69 6.62 11.13 13.11
C GLU A 69 7.65 11.03 11.97
N LYS A 70 7.20 10.78 10.73
CA LYS A 70 8.07 10.75 9.53
C LYS A 70 8.77 12.09 9.26
N ARG A 71 8.16 13.22 9.61
CA ARG A 71 8.78 14.55 9.46
C ARG A 71 9.87 14.78 10.51
N HIS A 72 9.70 14.18 11.69
CA HIS A 72 10.67 14.26 12.78
C HIS A 72 11.78 13.19 12.67
N HIS A 73 11.49 12.08 11.98
CA HIS A 73 12.42 10.96 11.77
C HIS A 73 12.38 10.48 10.30
N PRO A 74 13.16 11.07 9.39
CA PRO A 74 13.12 10.76 7.96
C PRO A 74 13.46 9.30 7.63
N VAL A 75 14.27 8.61 8.45
CA VAL A 75 14.61 7.18 8.28
C VAL A 75 13.38 6.27 8.40
N LEU A 76 12.36 6.64 9.19
CA LEU A 76 11.11 5.88 9.27
C LEU A 76 10.25 6.07 7.99
N GLY A 77 10.44 7.15 7.24
CA GLY A 77 9.68 7.45 6.02
C GLY A 77 9.80 6.39 4.94
N GLU A 78 11.04 5.96 4.69
CA GLU A 78 11.43 5.00 3.65
C GLU A 78 11.09 3.55 4.03
N TRP A 79 11.38 3.13 5.27
CA TRP A 79 11.12 1.78 5.77
C TRP A 79 9.62 1.43 5.83
N VAL A 80 8.77 2.39 6.19
CA VAL A 80 7.32 2.18 6.28
C VAL A 80 6.69 1.97 4.90
N GLU A 81 7.15 2.70 3.88
CA GLU A 81 6.62 2.57 2.51
C GLU A 81 7.00 1.23 1.88
N GLU A 82 8.22 0.75 2.12
CA GLU A 82 8.69 -0.55 1.68
C GLU A 82 7.97 -1.71 2.39
N LYS A 83 7.76 -1.61 3.70
CA LYS A 83 7.14 -2.70 4.49
C LYS A 83 5.63 -2.82 4.25
N PHE A 84 4.91 -1.72 4.01
CA PHE A 84 3.50 -1.77 3.59
C PHE A 84 3.32 -2.48 2.23
N LEU A 85 4.31 -2.42 1.34
CA LEU A 85 4.30 -3.15 0.07
C LEU A 85 4.50 -4.66 0.30
N ILE A 86 5.40 -5.03 1.22
CA ILE A 86 5.74 -6.44 1.50
C ILE A 86 4.61 -7.17 2.24
N ASP A 87 3.96 -6.56 3.23
CA ASP A 87 2.88 -7.23 3.99
C ASP A 87 1.58 -7.40 3.17
N SER A 88 1.43 -6.65 2.07
CA SER A 88 0.35 -6.87 1.09
C SER A 88 0.54 -8.14 0.24
N LEU A 89 1.76 -8.69 0.25
CA LEU A 89 2.15 -9.93 -0.43
C LEU A 89 2.15 -11.12 0.55
N SER A 90 1.09 -11.26 1.36
CA SER A 90 0.84 -12.49 2.12
C SER A 90 1.07 -13.71 1.23
N TYR A 91 2.12 -14.47 1.52
CA TYR A 91 2.56 -15.63 0.78
C TYR A 91 1.50 -16.73 0.92
N SER A 92 0.73 -16.95 -0.15
CA SER A 92 -0.13 -18.14 -0.28
C SER A 92 0.29 -18.91 -1.53
N PRO A 93 0.44 -20.25 -1.47
CA PRO A 93 0.62 -21.11 -2.63
C PRO A 93 -0.40 -20.84 -3.75
N GLU A 94 -1.63 -20.45 -3.38
CA GLU A 94 -2.71 -20.12 -4.32
C GLU A 94 -2.38 -18.85 -5.12
N LYS A 95 -1.81 -17.83 -4.47
CA LYS A 95 -1.39 -16.59 -5.14
C LYS A 95 -0.24 -16.84 -6.12
N TYR A 96 0.65 -17.80 -5.82
CA TYR A 96 1.73 -18.17 -6.73
C TYR A 96 1.18 -18.90 -7.98
N ALA A 97 0.19 -19.77 -7.81
CA ALA A 97 -0.48 -20.44 -8.92
C ALA A 97 -1.24 -19.44 -9.81
N ILE A 98 -1.94 -18.46 -9.21
CA ILE A 98 -2.62 -17.37 -9.91
C ILE A 98 -1.59 -16.47 -10.63
N PHE A 99 -0.49 -16.13 -9.98
CA PHE A 99 0.57 -15.34 -10.59
C PHE A 99 1.18 -16.05 -11.82
N GLY A 100 1.46 -17.34 -11.70
CA GLY A 100 1.98 -18.15 -12.81
C GLY A 100 1.02 -18.25 -13.99
N SER A 101 -0.29 -18.35 -13.75
CA SER A 101 -1.29 -18.34 -14.83
C SER A 101 -1.43 -16.97 -15.47
N LEU A 102 -1.39 -15.89 -14.68
CA LEU A 102 -1.43 -14.51 -15.17
C LEU A 102 -0.21 -14.18 -16.02
N ILE A 103 1.00 -14.56 -15.60
CA ILE A 103 2.22 -14.39 -16.41
C ILE A 103 2.08 -15.11 -17.75
N LYS A 104 1.57 -16.34 -17.77
CA LYS A 104 1.37 -17.11 -19.01
C LYS A 104 0.33 -16.47 -19.94
N SER A 105 -0.59 -15.68 -19.41
CA SER A 105 -1.61 -14.97 -20.18
C SER A 105 -1.14 -13.62 -20.74
N LEU A 106 0.03 -13.13 -20.31
CA LEU A 106 0.57 -11.86 -20.78
C LEU A 106 0.98 -11.93 -22.26
N SER A 107 0.84 -10.81 -22.95
CA SER A 107 1.41 -10.61 -24.27
C SER A 107 2.94 -10.79 -24.25
N LYS A 108 3.52 -11.20 -25.38
CA LYS A 108 4.98 -11.35 -25.52
C LYS A 108 5.70 -10.05 -25.19
N GLU A 109 5.10 -8.93 -25.60
CA GLU A 109 5.58 -7.59 -25.33
C GLU A 109 5.55 -7.25 -23.83
N ALA A 110 4.46 -7.58 -23.13
CA ALA A 110 4.38 -7.37 -21.68
C ALA A 110 5.39 -8.24 -20.91
N LEU A 111 5.64 -9.47 -21.35
CA LEU A 111 6.68 -10.34 -20.81
C LEU A 111 8.07 -9.74 -20.98
N THR A 112 8.37 -9.13 -22.13
CA THR A 112 9.64 -8.44 -22.36
C THR A 112 9.84 -7.30 -21.37
N VAL A 113 8.79 -6.51 -21.09
CA VAL A 113 8.86 -5.44 -20.08
C VAL A 113 9.07 -6.01 -18.68
N LEU A 114 8.36 -7.10 -18.35
CA LEU A 114 8.49 -7.76 -17.06
C LEU A 114 9.93 -8.25 -16.82
N ASN A 115 10.51 -8.91 -17.83
CA ASN A 115 11.90 -9.38 -17.80
C ASN A 115 12.89 -8.23 -17.67
N MET A 116 12.70 -7.13 -18.42
CA MET A 116 13.53 -5.93 -18.31
C MET A 116 13.54 -5.37 -16.89
N VAL A 117 12.38 -5.37 -16.21
CA VAL A 117 12.28 -4.91 -14.81
C VAL A 117 12.96 -5.90 -13.86
N PHE A 118 12.87 -7.21 -14.11
CA PHE A 118 13.52 -8.23 -13.28
C PHE A 118 15.04 -8.30 -13.47
N GLU A 119 15.55 -7.97 -14.66
CA GLU A 119 16.98 -7.93 -14.97
C GLU A 119 17.66 -6.68 -14.38
N SER A 120 16.92 -5.59 -14.18
CA SER A 120 17.46 -4.34 -13.62
C SER A 120 16.54 -3.75 -12.56
N PRO A 121 16.28 -4.47 -11.45
CA PRO A 121 15.30 -4.07 -10.45
C PRO A 121 15.64 -2.73 -9.79
N HIS A 122 16.92 -2.45 -9.55
CA HIS A 122 17.38 -1.19 -8.94
C HIS A 122 16.94 0.05 -9.73
N GLU A 123 16.94 -0.02 -11.06
CA GLU A 123 16.57 1.11 -11.92
C GLU A 123 15.07 1.46 -11.83
N PHE A 124 14.22 0.53 -11.40
CA PHE A 124 12.78 0.71 -11.39
C PHE A 124 12.18 0.68 -9.98
N LEU A 125 12.74 -0.11 -9.06
CA LEU A 125 12.18 -0.32 -7.73
C LEU A 125 12.55 0.79 -6.74
N GLU A 126 13.70 1.43 -6.91
CA GLU A 126 14.19 2.51 -6.04
C GLU A 126 13.56 3.87 -6.37
N ILE A 127 12.82 3.95 -7.48
CA ILE A 127 12.16 5.17 -7.94
C ILE A 127 10.72 5.25 -7.37
N ASN A 128 10.35 6.44 -6.87
CA ASN A 128 8.98 6.78 -6.44
C ASN A 128 7.95 6.41 -7.54
N SER A 129 6.80 5.87 -7.16
CA SER A 129 5.79 5.26 -8.05
C SER A 129 5.39 6.10 -9.28
N LEU A 130 5.34 7.43 -9.14
CA LEU A 130 5.07 8.36 -10.25
C LEU A 130 6.21 8.37 -11.27
N HIS A 131 7.45 8.49 -10.79
CA HIS A 131 8.67 8.50 -11.61
C HIS A 131 9.00 7.11 -12.18
N ARG A 132 8.56 6.02 -11.54
CA ARG A 132 8.76 4.64 -12.00
C ARG A 132 8.07 4.36 -13.34
N GLN A 133 6.83 4.83 -13.49
CA GLN A 133 6.10 4.65 -14.75
C GLN A 133 6.72 5.45 -15.89
N GLN A 134 7.23 6.64 -15.58
CA GLN A 134 7.90 7.49 -16.54
C GLN A 134 9.25 6.90 -16.95
N ALA A 135 10.03 6.37 -16.01
CA ALA A 135 11.28 5.67 -16.26
C ALA A 135 11.09 4.43 -17.16
N VAL A 136 10.10 3.58 -16.86
CA VAL A 136 9.77 2.42 -17.71
C VAL A 136 9.34 2.88 -19.11
N ARG A 137 8.48 3.90 -19.23
CA ARG A 137 8.06 4.43 -20.53
C ARG A 137 9.22 4.98 -21.34
N SER A 138 10.04 5.85 -20.76
CA SER A 138 11.21 6.42 -21.42
C SER A 138 12.16 5.33 -21.89
N ARG A 139 12.37 4.29 -21.08
CA ARG A 139 13.23 3.15 -21.45
C ARG A 139 12.63 2.29 -22.56
N LEU A 140 11.33 2.02 -22.55
CA LEU A 140 10.65 1.28 -23.63
C LEU A 140 10.70 2.03 -24.96
N ILE A 141 10.57 3.35 -24.94
CA ILE A 141 10.68 4.19 -26.13
C ILE A 141 12.13 4.20 -26.65
N GLN A 142 13.12 4.33 -25.76
CA GLN A 142 14.53 4.40 -26.12
C GLN A 142 15.14 3.07 -26.57
N THR A 143 14.77 1.94 -25.94
CA THR A 143 15.42 0.63 -26.18
C THR A 143 14.68 -0.22 -27.21
N GLN A 144 13.34 -0.13 -27.26
CA GLN A 144 12.51 -0.96 -28.13
C GLN A 144 11.87 -0.18 -29.28
N GLY A 145 12.02 1.15 -29.31
CA GLY A 145 11.43 2.01 -30.34
C GLY A 145 9.91 2.03 -30.35
N TRP A 146 9.26 1.64 -29.25
CA TRP A 146 7.80 1.54 -29.19
C TRP A 146 7.15 2.92 -29.07
N SER A 147 5.97 3.08 -29.70
CA SER A 147 5.18 4.30 -29.58
C SER A 147 4.65 4.46 -28.15
N GLU A 148 4.43 5.71 -27.71
CA GLU A 148 3.86 6.00 -26.39
C GLU A 148 2.53 5.28 -26.13
N LYS A 149 1.73 5.12 -27.19
CA LYS A 149 0.45 4.40 -27.15
C LYS A 149 0.67 2.91 -26.82
N LYS A 150 1.61 2.25 -27.50
CA LYS A 150 1.94 0.84 -27.27
C LYS A 150 2.50 0.63 -25.85
N ALA A 151 3.38 1.53 -25.40
CA ALA A 151 3.90 1.48 -24.03
C ALA A 151 2.79 1.63 -22.97
N TYR A 152 1.79 2.49 -23.23
CA TYR A 152 0.64 2.64 -22.34
C TYR A 152 -0.24 1.39 -22.28
N GLU A 153 -0.53 0.77 -23.42
CA GLU A 153 -1.34 -0.45 -23.52
C GLU A 153 -0.71 -1.59 -22.72
N ILE A 154 0.61 -1.76 -22.83
CA ILE A 154 1.37 -2.78 -22.10
C ILE A 154 1.38 -2.51 -20.60
N LEU A 155 1.63 -1.27 -20.18
CA LEU A 155 1.58 -0.92 -18.76
C LEU A 155 0.17 -1.07 -18.18
N HIS A 156 -0.87 -0.83 -18.98
CA HIS A 156 -2.24 -1.05 -18.58
C HIS A 156 -2.54 -2.54 -18.40
N GLU A 157 -2.00 -3.41 -19.25
CA GLU A 157 -2.06 -4.88 -19.09
C GLU A 157 -1.43 -5.32 -17.76
N LEU A 158 -0.21 -4.85 -17.46
CA LEU A 158 0.48 -5.17 -16.21
C LEU A 158 -0.26 -4.66 -14.96
N ARG A 159 -0.93 -3.51 -15.05
CA ARG A 159 -1.79 -3.01 -13.96
C ARG A 159 -3.00 -3.90 -13.70
N LYS A 160 -3.57 -4.53 -14.72
CA LYS A 160 -4.66 -5.50 -14.52
C LYS A 160 -4.17 -6.70 -13.71
N VAL A 161 -3.00 -7.24 -14.05
CA VAL A 161 -2.36 -8.33 -13.28
C VAL A 161 -2.18 -7.93 -11.82
N LYS A 162 -1.64 -6.73 -11.56
CA LYS A 162 -1.49 -6.22 -10.18
C LYS A 162 -2.83 -6.16 -9.44
N ARG A 163 -3.92 -5.73 -10.08
CA ARG A 163 -5.25 -5.65 -9.46
C ARG A 163 -5.80 -7.02 -9.10
N GLU A 164 -5.61 -8.03 -9.97
CA GLU A 164 -6.07 -9.40 -9.70
C GLU A 164 -5.31 -10.04 -8.54
N LEU A 165 -4.02 -9.72 -8.34
CA LEU A 165 -3.23 -10.21 -7.19
C LEU A 165 -3.58 -9.53 -5.85
N GLN A 166 -4.29 -8.40 -5.89
CA GLN A 166 -4.71 -7.62 -4.71
C GLN A 166 -6.14 -7.94 -4.25
N LYS A 167 -6.88 -8.75 -5.01
CA LYS A 167 -8.16 -9.33 -4.57
C LYS A 167 -7.91 -10.45 -3.57
#